data_AF-Q8J2L5-F1
#
_entry.id   AF-Q8J2L5-F1
#
_cell.length_a   1.000
_cell.length_b   1.000
_cell.length_c   1.000
_cell.angle_alpha   90.00
_cell.angle_beta   90.00
_cell.angle_gamma   90.00
#
_symmetry.space_group_name_H-M   'P 1'
#
loop_
_entity.id
_entity.type
_entity.pdbx_description
1 polymer ?
#
loop_
_entity_poly.entity_id
_entity_poly.type
_entity_poly.pdbx_seq_one_letter_code
_entity_poly.pdbx_strand_id
1 'polypeptide(L)'
;DPKNMMAASDFRNGRYLTCSAIFRGRVAMKEVEDQMRNVQNKNSSYFVEWIPNNIQTALCAIPPRGLTMSSTFIGNSTSIQELFKRVG
;
A
#
# COMPACT_ATOMS: atom_id res chain seq x y z
N ASP A 1 7.61 2.78 5.65
CA ASP A 1 8.38 4.03 5.80
C ASP A 1 7.83 5.04 4.81
N PRO A 2 7.42 6.26 5.23
CA PRO A 2 7.04 7.33 4.31
C PRO A 2 8.06 7.58 3.20
N LYS A 3 9.35 7.28 3.42
CA LYS A 3 10.42 7.38 2.42
C LYS A 3 10.27 6.48 1.21
N ASN A 4 9.45 5.42 1.31
CA ASN A 4 9.20 4.50 0.19
C ASN A 4 8.07 5.00 -0.73
N MET A 5 7.40 6.10 -0.39
CA MET A 5 6.38 6.70 -1.23
C MET A 5 7.04 7.47 -2.38
N MET A 6 6.62 7.17 -3.60
CA MET A 6 7.10 7.87 -4.80
C MET A 6 6.46 9.25 -4.97
N ALA A 7 5.31 9.48 -4.32
CA ALA A 7 4.63 10.76 -4.24
C ALA A 7 5.12 11.50 -2.99
N ALA A 8 5.59 12.74 -3.15
CA ALA A 8 6.11 13.55 -2.05
C ALA A 8 5.00 14.09 -1.12
N SER A 9 4.03 13.27 -0.70
CA SER A 9 2.91 13.61 0.20
C SER A 9 2.93 12.73 1.45
N ASP A 10 2.50 13.25 2.60
CA ASP A 10 2.39 12.44 3.81
C ASP A 10 1.05 11.70 3.85
N PHE A 11 1.09 10.37 3.74
CA PHE A 11 -0.13 9.54 3.78
C PHE A 11 -0.86 9.65 5.14
N ARG A 12 -0.18 10.06 6.21
CA ARG A 12 -0.77 10.23 7.55
C ARG A 12 -1.72 11.43 7.64
N ASN A 13 -1.58 12.38 6.72
CA ASN A 13 -2.47 13.55 6.63
C ASN A 13 -3.75 13.25 5.85
N GLY A 14 -3.94 12.00 5.42
CA GLY A 14 -5.13 11.55 4.71
C GLY A 14 -5.60 10.17 5.16
N ARG A 15 -6.50 9.61 4.38
CA ARG A 15 -6.95 8.23 4.51
C ARG A 15 -6.88 7.55 3.15
N TYR A 16 -6.53 6.27 3.17
CA TYR A 16 -6.59 5.41 2.01
C TYR A 16 -8.05 5.05 1.70
N LEU A 17 -8.46 5.36 0.47
CA LEU A 17 -9.73 4.92 -0.11
C LEU A 17 -9.62 3.45 -0.49
N THR A 18 -8.62 3.12 -1.31
CA THR A 18 -8.30 1.76 -1.75
C THR A 18 -6.79 1.61 -1.90
N CYS A 19 -6.29 0.39 -1.69
CA CYS A 19 -4.89 0.04 -1.84
C CYS A 19 -4.72 -1.28 -2.58
N SER A 20 -3.62 -1.42 -3.30
CA SER A 20 -3.17 -2.68 -3.87
C SER A 20 -1.70 -2.92 -3.53
N ALA A 21 -1.40 -4.09 -2.99
CA ALA A 21 -0.05 -4.53 -2.66
C ALA A 21 0.32 -5.73 -3.54
N ILE A 22 1.29 -5.53 -4.42
CA ILE A 22 1.75 -6.54 -5.39
C ILE A 22 3.10 -7.06 -4.94
N PHE A 23 3.15 -8.29 -4.48
CA PHE A 23 4.37 -8.98 -4.08
C PHE A 23 4.92 -9.79 -5.24
N ARG A 24 6.24 -9.78 -5.41
CA ARG A 24 6.94 -10.56 -6.43
C ARG A 24 8.08 -11.34 -5.79
N GLY A 25 8.24 -12.61 -6.18
CA GLY A 25 9.25 -13.52 -5.65
C GLY A 25 8.64 -14.77 -5.01
N ARG A 26 9.49 -15.64 -4.46
CA ARG A 26 9.05 -16.86 -3.74
C ARG A 26 8.61 -16.49 -2.33
N VAL A 27 7.32 -16.20 -2.16
CA VAL A 27 6.70 -15.87 -0.87
C VAL A 27 5.44 -16.71 -0.68
N ALA A 28 5.17 -17.14 0.55
CA ALA A 28 3.95 -17.87 0.87
C ALA A 28 2.75 -16.91 0.89
N MET A 29 1.71 -17.21 0.11
CA MET A 29 0.50 -16.36 0.04
C MET A 29 -0.14 -16.13 1.42
N LYS A 30 -0.16 -17.18 2.25
CA LYS A 30 -0.68 -17.09 3.62
C LYS A 30 0.04 -16.03 4.46
N GLU A 31 1.37 -16.02 4.40
CA GLU A 31 2.17 -15.05 5.15
C GLU A 31 1.90 -13.62 4.67
N VAL A 32 1.75 -13.43 3.36
CA VAL A 32 1.39 -12.13 2.77
C VAL A 32 0.03 -11.66 3.28
N GLU A 33 -0.99 -12.51 3.23
CA GLU A 33 -2.34 -12.15 3.69
C GLU A 33 -2.38 -11.85 5.20
N ASP A 34 -1.69 -12.66 6.02
CA ASP A 34 -1.61 -12.46 7.46
C ASP A 34 -0.92 -11.13 7.80
N GLN A 35 0.19 -10.80 7.11
CA GLN A 35 0.86 -9.51 7.30
C GLN A 35 0.00 -8.33 6.84
N MET A 36 -0.68 -8.44 5.71
CA MET A 36 -1.53 -7.36 5.20
C MET A 36 -2.74 -7.11 6.10
N ARG A 37 -3.34 -8.16 6.66
CA ARG A 37 -4.39 -8.06 7.67
C ARG A 37 -3.88 -7.40 8.95
N ASN A 38 -2.69 -7.77 9.42
CA ASN A 38 -2.06 -7.14 10.59
C ASN A 38 -1.80 -5.65 10.36
N VAL A 39 -1.34 -5.26 9.17
CA VAL A 39 -1.13 -3.86 8.81
C VAL A 39 -2.45 -3.09 8.83
N GLN A 40 -3.51 -3.65 8.23
CA GLN A 40 -4.84 -3.03 8.23
C GLN A 40 -5.38 -2.85 9.65
N ASN A 41 -5.27 -3.88 10.50
CA ASN A 41 -5.77 -3.82 11.87
C ASN A 41 -5.01 -2.79 12.73
N LYS A 42 -3.67 -2.75 12.61
CA LYS A 42 -2.85 -1.79 13.37
C LYS A 42 -3.05 -0.34 12.93
N ASN A 43 -3.43 -0.13 11.67
CA ASN A 43 -3.51 1.18 11.04
C ASN A 43 -4.94 1.52 10.58
N SER A 44 -5.96 0.92 11.22
CA SER A 44 -7.35 0.99 10.76
C SER A 44 -7.87 2.42 10.62
N SER A 45 -7.39 3.35 11.46
CA SER A 45 -7.72 4.77 11.39
C SER A 45 -7.28 5.48 10.10
N TYR A 46 -6.28 4.94 9.40
CA TYR A 46 -5.78 5.46 8.13
C TYR A 46 -6.52 4.89 6.91
N PHE A 47 -7.43 3.94 7.10
CA PHE A 47 -8.28 3.40 6.04
C PHE A 47 -9.70 3.92 6.21
N VAL A 48 -10.40 4.14 5.10
CA VAL A 48 -11.83 4.48 5.18
C VAL A 48 -12.66 3.27 5.61
N GLU A 49 -13.60 3.47 6.52
CA GLU A 49 -14.44 2.41 7.08
C GLU A 49 -15.60 2.00 6.16
N TRP A 50 -16.04 2.91 5.28
CA TRP A 50 -17.20 2.72 4.42
C TRP A 50 -16.88 1.94 3.13
N ILE A 51 -15.59 1.69 2.82
CA ILE A 51 -15.18 0.72 1.80
C ILE A 51 -14.66 -0.52 2.53
N PRO A 52 -15.46 -1.59 2.68
CA PRO A 52 -15.00 -2.82 3.30
C PRO A 52 -13.94 -3.49 2.42
N ASN A 53 -12.96 -4.16 3.05
CA ASN A 53 -11.90 -4.91 2.35
C ASN A 53 -11.20 -4.12 1.23
N ASN A 54 -10.91 -2.84 1.47
CA ASN A 54 -10.34 -1.92 0.50
C ASN A 54 -8.85 -2.16 0.14
N ILE A 55 -8.27 -3.27 0.58
CA ILE A 55 -6.89 -3.66 0.29
C ILE A 55 -6.91 -4.93 -0.55
N GLN A 56 -6.40 -4.83 -1.77
CA GLN A 56 -6.14 -5.98 -2.61
C GLN A 56 -4.68 -6.43 -2.46
N THR A 57 -4.46 -7.74 -2.40
CA THR A 57 -3.13 -8.33 -2.44
C THR A 57 -2.98 -9.16 -3.72
N ALA A 58 -1.79 -9.12 -4.32
CA ALA A 58 -1.45 -9.92 -5.49
C ALA A 58 -0.04 -10.49 -5.33
N LEU A 59 0.18 -11.69 -5.87
CA LEU A 59 1.46 -12.38 -5.82
C LEU A 59 1.89 -12.82 -7.22
N CYS A 60 3.16 -12.56 -7.55
CA CYS A 60 3.82 -13.03 -8.76
C CYS A 60 5.05 -13.85 -8.38
N ALA A 61 5.15 -15.10 -8.84
CA ALA A 61 6.30 -15.96 -8.53
C ALA A 61 7.63 -15.47 -9.14
N ILE A 62 7.59 -14.58 -10.13
CA ILE A 62 8.77 -14.11 -10.88
C ILE A 62 9.23 -12.75 -10.31
N PRO A 63 10.39 -12.70 -9.63
CA PRO A 63 10.95 -11.45 -9.11
C PRO A 63 11.52 -10.56 -10.23
N PRO A 64 11.72 -9.26 -9.98
CA PRO A 64 12.41 -8.37 -10.91
C PRO A 64 13.91 -8.67 -10.98
N ARG A 65 14.59 -8.17 -12.02
CA ARG A 65 16.03 -8.38 -12.22
C ARG A 65 16.83 -7.79 -11.06
N GLY A 66 17.79 -8.55 -10.52
CA GLY A 66 18.70 -8.10 -9.47
C GLY A 66 18.16 -8.18 -8.04
N LEU A 67 16.92 -8.65 -7.83
CA LEU A 67 16.31 -8.82 -6.51
C LEU A 67 15.71 -10.21 -6.36
N THR A 68 15.71 -10.73 -5.13
CA THR A 68 15.07 -12.01 -4.77
C THR A 68 13.58 -11.87 -4.50
N MET A 69 13.16 -10.68 -4.04
CA MET A 69 11.79 -10.32 -3.72
C MET A 69 11.57 -8.82 -3.90
N SER A 70 10.37 -8.41 -4.27
CA SER A 70 9.97 -7.00 -4.29
C SER A 70 8.50 -6.85 -3.92
N SER A 71 8.12 -5.68 -3.41
CA SER A 71 6.72 -5.30 -3.23
C SER A 71 6.46 -3.96 -3.92
N THR A 72 5.33 -3.85 -4.60
CA THR A 72 4.85 -2.62 -5.21
C THR A 72 3.54 -2.24 -4.54
N PHE A 73 3.48 -1.03 -4.00
CA PHE A 73 2.29 -0.50 -3.34
C PHE A 73 1.65 0.57 -4.22
N ILE A 74 0.36 0.41 -4.47
CA ILE A 74 -0.47 1.36 -5.21
C ILE A 74 -1.56 1.82 -4.25
N GLY A 75 -1.49 3.06 -3.79
CA GLY A 75 -2.45 3.63 -2.85
C GLY A 75 -3.26 4.75 -3.48
N ASN A 76 -4.59 4.65 -3.40
CA ASN A 76 -5.49 5.77 -3.62
C ASN A 76 -5.77 6.43 -2.27
N SER A 77 -5.15 7.58 -2.01
CA SER A 77 -5.21 8.29 -0.72
C SER A 77 -5.66 9.73 -0.89
N THR A 78 -6.45 10.23 0.07
CA THR A 78 -6.82 11.64 0.14
C THR A 78 -5.64 12.57 0.42
N SER A 79 -4.48 12.04 0.82
CA SER A 79 -3.24 12.81 0.99
C SER A 79 -2.70 13.39 -0.31
N ILE A 80 -3.15 12.90 -1.48
CA ILE A 80 -2.77 13.44 -2.78
C ILE A 80 -3.10 14.94 -2.94
N GLN A 81 -4.10 15.43 -2.18
CA GLN A 81 -4.46 16.84 -2.16
C GLN A 81 -3.26 17.76 -1.83
N GLU A 82 -2.28 17.30 -1.06
CA GLU A 82 -1.10 18.10 -0.71
C GLU A 82 -0.21 18.38 -1.91
N LEU A 83 -0.19 17.48 -2.90
CA LEU A 83 0.54 17.70 -4.14
C LEU A 83 -0.19 18.73 -4.99
N PHE A 84 -1.52 18.64 -5.08
CA PHE A 84 -2.32 19.62 -5.82
C PHE A 84 -2.25 21.02 -5.18
N LYS A 85 -2.32 21.13 -3.86
CA LYS A 85 -2.14 22.39 -3.11
C LYS A 85 -0.74 23.01 -3.20
N ARG A 86 0.25 22.26 -3.69
CA ARG A 86 1.61 22.78 -3.92
C ARG A 86 1.78 23.42 -5.29
N VAL A 87 0.95 23.01 -6.24
CA VAL A 87 1.01 23.49 -7.63
C VAL A 87 0.06 24.65 -7.86
N GLY A 88 -1.13 24.61 -7.25
CA GLY A 88 -2.11 25.71 -7.26
C GLY A 88 -1.99 26.60 -6.04
#